data_AF-A0A7S0RGI3-F1
#
_entry.id   AF-A0A7S0RGI3-F1
#
_cell.length_a   1.000
_cell.length_b   1.000
_cell.length_c   1.000
_cell.angle_alpha   90.00
_cell.angle_beta   90.00
_cell.angle_gamma   90.00
#
_symmetry.space_group_name_H-M   'P 1'
#
loop_
_entity.id
_entity.type
_entity.pdbx_description
1 polymer ?
#
loop_
_entity_poly.entity_id
_entity_poly.type
_entity_poly.pdbx_seq_one_letter_code
_entity_poly.pdbx_strand_id
1 'polypeptide(L)'
;AEWFGSIDAALARKLEYNLIVIEEDKHGLLMRNFDKQLLSVFNEVHYWERLHVEIPFVAMEIASQRDKYRVLCEHVLLVVRDYNKILEALDAEERKLFHDRLAYLDRRITPGVTKLTWTSGKTMLDFFVKEARKYCKEVEATVDSYKAANERISANCKIMAETLLIIITKKK
;
A
#
# COMPACT_ATOMS: atom_id res chain seq x y z
N ALA A 1 27.25 -23.40 11.79
CA ALA A 1 26.93 -24.19 10.58
C ALA A 1 25.44 -24.09 10.18
N GLU A 2 24.51 -23.85 11.12
CA GLU A 2 23.06 -23.79 10.83
C GLU A 2 22.65 -22.65 9.88
N TRP A 3 23.30 -21.48 9.95
CA TRP A 3 22.99 -20.34 9.06
C TRP A 3 23.19 -20.68 7.58
N PHE A 4 24.30 -21.36 7.24
CA PHE A 4 24.59 -21.81 5.88
C PHE A 4 23.53 -22.76 5.32
N GLY A 5 22.94 -23.61 6.17
CA GLY A 5 21.84 -24.51 5.78
C GLY A 5 20.50 -23.80 5.58
N SER A 6 20.34 -22.58 6.14
CA SER A 6 19.15 -21.76 5.89
C SER A 6 19.19 -21.02 4.56
N ILE A 7 20.39 -20.88 3.96
CA ILE A 7 20.59 -20.25 2.65
C ILE A 7 20.47 -21.32 1.58
N ASP A 8 19.25 -21.52 1.10
CA ASP A 8 18.95 -22.40 -0.03
C ASP A 8 18.59 -21.58 -1.29
N ALA A 9 18.73 -22.18 -2.47
CA ALA A 9 18.27 -21.64 -3.75
C ALA A 9 16.77 -21.27 -3.74
N ALA A 10 15.99 -21.85 -2.81
CA ALA A 10 14.61 -21.45 -2.56
C ALA A 10 14.44 -19.96 -2.14
N LEU A 11 15.46 -19.31 -1.56
CA LEU A 11 15.40 -17.88 -1.22
C LEU A 11 15.29 -17.00 -2.46
N ALA A 12 16.03 -17.31 -3.53
CA ALA A 12 15.96 -16.56 -4.78
C ALA A 12 14.55 -16.65 -5.40
N ARG A 13 13.89 -17.81 -5.29
CA ARG A 13 12.50 -18.02 -5.76
C ARG A 13 11.49 -17.12 -5.06
N LYS A 14 11.76 -16.68 -3.82
CA LYS A 14 10.86 -15.76 -3.10
C LYS A 14 10.80 -14.38 -3.74
N LEU A 15 11.81 -13.99 -4.53
CA LEU A 15 11.80 -12.76 -5.31
C LEU A 15 10.93 -12.86 -6.57
N GLU A 16 10.53 -14.07 -6.96
CA GLU A 16 9.59 -14.32 -8.06
C GLU A 16 8.13 -14.17 -7.63
N TYR A 17 7.87 -14.00 -6.32
CA TYR A 17 6.53 -13.69 -5.85
C TYR A 17 6.07 -12.29 -6.28
N ASN A 18 4.75 -12.14 -6.37
CA ASN A 18 4.12 -10.88 -6.75
C ASN A 18 4.36 -9.81 -5.66
N LEU A 19 4.33 -8.54 -6.04
CA LEU A 19 4.67 -7.42 -5.16
C LEU A 19 3.66 -7.21 -4.02
N ILE A 20 2.38 -7.46 -4.32
CA ILE A 20 1.25 -7.13 -3.46
C ILE A 20 0.36 -8.37 -3.29
N VAL A 21 -0.18 -8.55 -2.09
CA VAL A 21 -1.21 -9.55 -1.77
C VAL A 21 -2.45 -8.81 -1.27
N ILE A 22 -3.62 -9.33 -1.63
CA ILE A 22 -4.91 -8.85 -1.13
C ILE A 22 -5.24 -9.64 0.14
N GLU A 23 -5.55 -8.94 1.23
CA GLU A 23 -6.08 -9.54 2.45
C GLU A 23 -7.60 -9.74 2.30
N GLU A 24 -7.99 -10.99 2.02
CA GLU A 24 -9.41 -11.37 1.95
C GLU A 24 -10.11 -11.13 3.31
N ASP A 25 -9.42 -11.43 4.42
CA ASP A 25 -9.93 -11.25 5.78
C ASP A 25 -10.21 -9.78 6.13
N LYS A 26 -9.51 -8.83 5.50
CA LYS A 26 -9.64 -7.39 5.79
C LYS A 26 -10.36 -6.61 4.68
N HIS A 27 -11.37 -7.22 4.06
CA HIS A 27 -12.27 -6.52 3.13
C HIS A 27 -11.54 -5.91 1.92
N GLY A 28 -10.52 -6.60 1.40
CA GLY A 28 -9.81 -6.20 0.18
C GLY A 28 -8.64 -5.24 0.41
N LEU A 29 -8.19 -5.03 1.65
CA LEU A 29 -6.96 -4.25 1.90
C LEU A 29 -5.74 -4.92 1.28
N LEU A 30 -4.77 -4.10 0.90
CA LEU A 30 -3.52 -4.56 0.30
C LEU A 30 -2.42 -4.70 1.35
N MET A 31 -1.55 -5.68 1.12
CA MET A 31 -0.29 -5.84 1.83
C MET A 31 0.88 -6.01 0.87
N ARG A 32 2.03 -5.45 1.25
CA ARG A 32 3.30 -5.67 0.56
C ARG A 32 3.77 -7.10 0.79
N ASN A 33 4.00 -7.85 -0.27
CA ASN A 33 4.41 -9.25 -0.23
C ASN A 33 5.93 -9.42 -0.36
N PHE A 34 6.67 -8.96 0.66
CA PHE A 34 8.12 -9.14 0.73
C PHE A 34 8.49 -10.09 1.87
N ASP A 35 9.25 -11.14 1.55
CA ASP A 35 9.59 -12.18 2.52
C ASP A 35 10.57 -11.67 3.60
N LYS A 36 10.24 -11.94 4.86
CA LYS A 36 11.04 -11.50 6.01
C LYS A 36 12.41 -12.17 6.06
N GLN A 37 12.54 -13.40 5.55
CA GLN A 37 13.83 -14.10 5.51
C GLN A 37 14.82 -13.40 4.59
N LEU A 38 14.38 -12.79 3.48
CA LEU A 38 15.25 -11.99 2.62
C LEU A 38 15.80 -10.76 3.37
N LEU A 39 14.98 -10.12 4.21
CA LEU A 39 15.42 -9.01 5.06
C LEU A 39 16.44 -9.49 6.11
N SER A 40 16.24 -10.67 6.70
CA SER A 40 17.20 -11.26 7.62
C SER A 40 18.54 -11.51 6.93
N VAL A 41 18.52 -12.15 5.76
CA VAL A 41 19.75 -12.43 4.98
C VAL A 41 20.50 -11.14 4.63
N PHE A 42 19.79 -10.07 4.23
CA PHE A 42 20.44 -8.78 3.96
C PHE A 42 21.16 -8.19 5.18
N ASN A 43 20.60 -8.37 6.38
CA ASN A 43 21.23 -7.89 7.61
C ASN A 43 22.36 -8.82 8.06
N GLU A 44 22.17 -10.14 7.94
CA GLU A 44 23.15 -11.15 8.32
C GLU A 44 24.41 -11.03 7.47
N VAL A 45 24.29 -10.91 6.14
CA VAL A 45 25.43 -10.70 5.22
C VAL A 45 26.24 -9.47 5.63
N HIS A 46 25.59 -8.36 5.97
CA HIS A 46 26.28 -7.14 6.42
C HIS A 46 27.15 -7.39 7.67
N TYR A 47 26.69 -8.20 8.63
CA TYR A 47 27.47 -8.53 9.82
C TYR A 47 28.57 -9.55 9.53
N TRP A 48 28.31 -10.55 8.70
CA TRP A 48 29.30 -11.57 8.33
C TRP A 48 30.48 -10.99 7.56
N GLU A 49 30.24 -10.00 6.68
CA GLU A 49 31.30 -9.28 5.98
C GLU A 49 32.23 -8.56 6.95
N ARG A 50 31.66 -7.92 7.99
CA ARG A 50 32.43 -7.20 9.03
C ARG A 50 33.22 -8.13 9.94
N LEU A 51 32.77 -9.38 10.08
CA LEU A 51 33.44 -10.42 10.86
C LEU A 51 34.45 -11.23 10.01
N HIS A 52 34.63 -10.89 8.73
CA HIS A 52 35.50 -11.60 7.80
C HIS A 52 35.18 -13.11 7.68
N VAL A 53 33.90 -13.47 7.78
CA VAL A 53 33.42 -14.83 7.58
C VAL A 53 33.17 -15.07 6.09
N GLU A 54 33.54 -16.25 5.58
CA GLU A 54 33.23 -16.64 4.21
C GLU A 54 31.72 -16.81 4.03
N ILE A 55 31.13 -16.03 3.11
CA ILE A 55 29.69 -15.99 2.85
C ILE A 55 29.39 -16.78 1.57
N PRO A 56 28.31 -17.59 1.54
CA PRO A 56 27.92 -18.30 0.33
C PRO A 56 27.61 -17.33 -0.81
N PHE A 57 28.06 -17.70 -2.02
CA PHE A 57 27.89 -16.87 -3.22
C PHE A 57 26.43 -16.42 -3.43
N VAL A 58 25.46 -17.31 -3.23
CA VAL A 58 24.03 -17.02 -3.38
C VAL A 58 23.57 -15.90 -2.43
N ALA A 59 24.04 -15.90 -1.18
CA ALA A 59 23.68 -14.87 -0.20
C ALA A 59 24.30 -13.51 -0.57
N MET A 60 25.54 -13.53 -1.05
CA MET A 60 26.26 -12.34 -1.49
C MET A 60 25.62 -11.71 -2.73
N GLU A 61 25.23 -12.52 -3.70
CA GLU A 61 24.54 -12.06 -4.92
C GLU A 61 23.19 -11.42 -4.59
N ILE A 62 22.38 -12.07 -3.74
CA ILE A 62 21.09 -11.52 -3.29
C ILE A 62 21.31 -10.22 -2.50
N ALA A 63 22.27 -10.20 -1.57
CA ALA A 63 22.58 -9.02 -0.76
C ALA A 63 23.17 -7.86 -1.56
N SER A 64 23.84 -8.11 -2.69
CA SER A 64 24.34 -7.05 -3.58
C SER A 64 23.21 -6.15 -4.11
N GLN A 65 21.98 -6.67 -4.18
CA GLN A 65 20.80 -5.92 -4.62
C GLN A 65 19.97 -5.36 -3.46
N ARG A 66 20.47 -5.38 -2.22
CA ARG A 66 19.77 -4.94 -1.01
C ARG A 66 19.15 -3.55 -1.17
N ASP A 67 19.93 -2.56 -1.63
CA ASP A 67 19.41 -1.18 -1.75
C ASP A 67 18.32 -1.04 -2.81
N LYS A 68 18.44 -1.78 -3.92
CA LYS A 68 17.39 -1.85 -4.95
C LYS A 68 16.09 -2.38 -4.36
N TYR A 69 16.14 -3.51 -3.64
CA TYR A 69 14.95 -4.09 -3.01
C TYR A 69 14.39 -3.24 -1.88
N ARG A 70 15.25 -2.57 -1.11
CA ARG A 70 14.85 -1.61 -0.07
C ARG A 70 14.03 -0.46 -0.66
N VAL A 71 14.53 0.18 -1.71
CA VAL A 71 13.82 1.29 -2.39
C VAL A 71 12.50 0.80 -2.99
N LEU A 72 12.51 -0.36 -3.65
CA LEU A 72 11.30 -0.93 -4.24
C LEU A 72 10.25 -1.28 -3.17
N CYS A 73 10.67 -1.81 -2.03
CA CYS A 73 9.79 -2.08 -0.89
C CYS A 73 9.07 -0.82 -0.39
N GLU A 74 9.78 0.31 -0.32
CA GLU A 74 9.18 1.59 0.06
C GLU A 74 8.20 2.08 -1.00
N HIS A 75 8.55 1.98 -2.29
CA HIS A 75 7.65 2.35 -3.39
C HIS A 75 6.35 1.54 -3.38
N VAL A 76 6.43 0.22 -3.21
CA VAL A 76 5.26 -0.66 -3.11
C VAL A 76 4.44 -0.33 -1.86
N LEU A 77 5.10 -0.05 -0.73
CA LEU A 77 4.43 0.33 0.51
C LEU A 77 3.63 1.64 0.34
N LEU A 78 4.16 2.61 -0.41
CA LEU A 78 3.43 3.84 -0.71
C LEU A 78 2.16 3.57 -1.53
N VAL A 79 2.22 2.70 -2.54
CA VAL A 79 1.02 2.29 -3.31
C VAL A 79 -0.02 1.63 -2.41
N VAL A 80 0.42 0.69 -1.57
CA VAL A 80 -0.46 -0.01 -0.62
C VAL A 80 -1.14 0.96 0.34
N ARG A 81 -0.39 1.92 0.90
CA ARG A 81 -0.94 2.92 1.83
C ARG A 81 -1.94 3.85 1.14
N ASP A 82 -1.59 4.37 -0.04
CA ASP A 82 -2.45 5.28 -0.78
C ASP A 82 -3.79 4.60 -1.13
N TYR A 83 -3.77 3.33 -1.52
CA TYR A 83 -4.98 2.56 -1.79
C TYR A 83 -5.79 2.24 -0.53
N ASN A 84 -5.14 1.73 0.53
CA ASN A 84 -5.82 1.36 1.77
C ASN A 84 -6.48 2.58 2.43
N LYS A 85 -5.85 3.76 2.37
CA LYS A 85 -6.41 5.00 2.89
C LYS A 85 -7.79 5.32 2.27
N ILE A 86 -7.94 5.12 0.96
CA ILE A 86 -9.21 5.36 0.26
C ILE A 86 -10.27 4.36 0.73
N LEU A 87 -9.92 3.07 0.80
CA LEU A 87 -10.85 2.04 1.25
C LEU A 87 -11.28 2.24 2.70
N GLU A 88 -10.38 2.62 3.58
CA GLU A 88 -10.67 2.87 5.01
C GLU A 88 -11.49 4.14 5.22
N ALA A 89 -11.39 5.13 4.33
CA ALA A 89 -12.19 6.35 4.40
C ALA A 89 -13.67 6.15 4.00
N LEU A 90 -13.99 5.08 3.26
CA LEU A 90 -15.32 4.81 2.72
C LEU A 90 -16.04 3.70 3.50
N ASP A 91 -17.26 4.00 3.94
CA ASP A 91 -18.17 3.00 4.51
C ASP A 91 -18.79 2.09 3.42
N ALA A 92 -19.62 1.13 3.84
CA ALA A 92 -20.21 0.15 2.91
C ALA A 92 -21.17 0.77 1.87
N GLU A 93 -21.88 1.85 2.20
CA GLU A 93 -22.79 2.55 1.30
C GLU A 93 -21.99 3.45 0.34
N GLU A 94 -21.02 4.18 0.87
CA GLU A 94 -20.12 5.03 0.10
C GLU A 94 -19.28 4.20 -0.88
N ARG A 95 -18.82 3.01 -0.49
CA ARG A 95 -18.15 2.08 -1.41
C ARG A 95 -19.02 1.71 -2.62
N LYS A 96 -20.34 1.56 -2.44
CA LYS A 96 -21.26 1.33 -3.57
C LYS A 96 -21.33 2.56 -4.48
N LEU A 97 -21.39 3.75 -3.89
CA LEU A 97 -21.38 5.02 -4.65
C LEU A 97 -20.10 5.19 -5.48
N PHE A 98 -18.96 4.78 -4.93
CA PHE A 98 -17.65 4.86 -5.58
C PHE A 98 -17.25 3.60 -6.37
N HIS A 99 -18.16 2.62 -6.51
CA HIS A 99 -17.87 1.30 -7.09
C HIS A 99 -17.07 1.37 -8.38
N ASP A 100 -17.50 2.18 -9.36
CA ASP A 100 -16.84 2.23 -10.67
C ASP A 100 -15.43 2.84 -10.60
N ARG A 101 -15.22 3.81 -9.69
CA ARG A 101 -13.89 4.39 -9.41
C ARG A 101 -12.98 3.36 -8.73
N LEU A 102 -13.51 2.63 -7.76
CA LEU A 102 -12.76 1.59 -7.04
C LEU A 102 -12.41 0.43 -7.98
N ALA A 103 -13.36 -0.06 -8.78
CA ALA A 103 -13.12 -1.11 -9.78
C ALA A 103 -12.07 -0.69 -10.83
N TYR A 104 -12.06 0.59 -11.23
CA TYR A 104 -11.01 1.12 -12.09
C TYR A 104 -9.64 1.12 -11.39
N LEU A 105 -9.61 1.54 -10.11
CA LEU A 105 -8.39 1.53 -9.30
C LEU A 105 -7.85 0.11 -9.12
N ASP A 106 -8.72 -0.88 -8.87
CA ASP A 106 -8.36 -2.29 -8.74
C ASP A 106 -7.68 -2.83 -9.99
N ARG A 107 -8.17 -2.45 -11.19
CA ARG A 107 -7.53 -2.80 -12.47
C ARG A 107 -6.13 -2.20 -12.59
N ARG A 108 -5.89 -1.03 -12.01
CA ARG A 108 -4.55 -0.40 -11.97
C ARG A 108 -3.61 -1.07 -10.98
N ILE A 109 -4.13 -1.63 -9.89
CA ILE A 109 -3.38 -2.39 -8.88
C ILE A 109 -3.10 -3.83 -9.32
N THR A 110 -4.01 -4.45 -10.09
CA THR A 110 -3.96 -5.86 -10.51
C THR A 110 -2.58 -6.30 -11.02
N PRO A 111 -1.83 -5.53 -11.84
CA PRO A 111 -0.50 -5.93 -12.27
C PRO A 111 0.46 -6.21 -11.10
N GLY A 112 0.40 -5.45 -10.01
CA GLY A 112 1.19 -5.66 -8.80
C GLY A 112 0.82 -6.93 -8.02
N VAL A 113 -0.40 -7.42 -8.21
CA VAL A 113 -0.95 -8.59 -7.52
C VAL A 113 -0.75 -9.88 -8.32
N THR A 114 -0.74 -9.81 -9.66
CA THR A 114 -0.77 -11.01 -10.51
C THR A 114 0.42 -11.20 -11.43
N LYS A 115 1.09 -10.12 -11.85
CA LYS A 115 2.08 -10.16 -12.94
C LYS A 115 3.46 -9.65 -12.56
N LEU A 116 3.52 -8.59 -11.76
CA LEU A 116 4.77 -7.94 -11.39
C LEU A 116 5.37 -8.64 -10.19
N THR A 117 6.65 -8.95 -10.31
CA THR A 117 7.48 -9.61 -9.31
C THR A 117 8.61 -8.69 -8.86
N TRP A 118 9.33 -9.06 -7.80
CA TRP A 118 10.48 -8.27 -7.32
C TRP A 118 11.64 -8.26 -8.32
N THR A 119 11.72 -9.24 -9.22
CA THR A 119 12.73 -9.34 -10.29
C THR A 119 12.33 -8.63 -11.59
N SER A 120 11.12 -8.07 -11.66
CA SER A 120 10.63 -7.39 -12.86
C SER A 120 11.48 -6.19 -13.26
N GLY A 121 11.43 -5.84 -14.55
CA GLY A 121 12.23 -4.74 -15.10
C GLY A 121 11.94 -3.39 -14.43
N LYS A 122 12.99 -2.66 -14.07
CA LYS A 122 12.89 -1.38 -13.33
C LYS A 122 11.90 -0.39 -13.96
N THR A 123 11.96 -0.20 -15.28
CA THR A 123 11.06 0.72 -16.00
C THR A 123 9.58 0.34 -15.84
N MET A 124 9.27 -0.95 -15.82
CA MET A 124 7.90 -1.46 -15.66
C MET A 124 7.40 -1.22 -14.23
N LEU A 125 8.26 -1.46 -13.24
CA LEU A 125 7.97 -1.22 -11.83
C LEU A 125 7.75 0.27 -11.53
N ASP A 126 8.65 1.13 -12.03
CA ASP A 126 8.55 2.58 -11.84
C ASP A 126 7.28 3.13 -12.50
N PHE A 127 6.94 2.64 -13.71
CA PHE A 127 5.70 3.01 -14.39
C PHE A 127 4.47 2.57 -13.59
N PHE A 128 4.44 1.32 -13.12
CA PHE A 128 3.35 0.80 -12.30
C PHE A 128 3.14 1.63 -11.04
N VAL A 129 4.21 1.86 -10.26
CA VAL A 129 4.14 2.66 -9.03
C VAL A 129 3.63 4.07 -9.33
N LYS A 130 4.17 4.72 -10.37
CA LYS A 130 3.77 6.09 -10.73
C LYS A 130 2.29 6.16 -11.13
N GLU A 131 1.82 5.27 -11.99
CA GLU A 131 0.43 5.25 -12.44
C GLU A 131 -0.51 4.90 -11.28
N ALA A 132 -0.22 3.84 -10.52
CA ALA A 132 -1.06 3.42 -9.39
C ALA A 132 -1.25 4.57 -8.40
N ARG A 133 -0.16 5.24 -8.01
CA ARG A 133 -0.22 6.38 -7.09
C ARG A 133 -0.94 7.59 -7.67
N LYS A 134 -0.77 7.87 -8.96
CA LYS A 134 -1.49 8.96 -9.63
C LYS A 134 -3.00 8.75 -9.53
N TYR A 135 -3.51 7.57 -9.88
CA TYR A 135 -4.94 7.30 -9.81
C TYR A 135 -5.45 7.22 -8.37
N CYS A 136 -4.66 6.69 -7.42
CA CYS A 136 -5.03 6.76 -6.00
C CYS A 136 -5.29 8.21 -5.59
N LYS A 137 -4.38 9.14 -5.91
CA LYS A 137 -4.54 10.57 -5.57
C LYS A 137 -5.78 11.21 -6.21
N GLU A 138 -6.10 10.87 -7.45
CA GLU A 138 -7.29 11.38 -8.14
C GLU A 138 -8.59 10.91 -7.46
N VAL A 139 -8.64 9.63 -7.09
CA VAL A 139 -9.80 9.06 -6.38
C VAL A 139 -9.89 9.62 -4.96
N GLU A 140 -8.77 9.70 -4.25
CA GLU A 140 -8.66 10.29 -2.91
C GLU A 140 -9.18 11.73 -2.89
N ALA A 141 -8.73 12.60 -3.81
CA ALA A 141 -9.21 13.98 -3.89
C ALA A 141 -10.73 14.07 -4.13
N THR A 142 -11.29 13.12 -4.89
CA THR A 142 -12.73 13.03 -5.12
C THR A 142 -13.47 12.62 -3.84
N VAL A 143 -12.94 11.64 -3.12
CA VAL A 143 -13.49 11.16 -1.83
C VAL A 143 -13.43 12.28 -0.79
N ASP A 144 -12.31 12.99 -0.69
CA ASP A 144 -12.15 14.13 0.23
C ASP A 144 -13.16 15.23 -0.07
N SER A 145 -13.37 15.55 -1.35
CA SER A 145 -14.37 16.54 -1.78
C SER A 145 -15.80 16.11 -1.40
N TYR A 146 -16.10 14.82 -1.56
CA TYR A 146 -17.38 14.24 -1.16
C TYR A 146 -17.60 14.30 0.36
N LYS A 147 -16.60 13.90 1.15
CA LYS A 147 -16.65 13.96 2.62
C LYS A 147 -16.83 15.38 3.12
N ALA A 148 -16.07 16.34 2.57
CA ALA A 148 -16.21 17.76 2.91
C ALA A 148 -17.61 18.30 2.56
N ALA A 149 -18.20 17.86 1.44
CA ALA A 149 -19.57 18.24 1.09
C ALA A 149 -20.60 17.66 2.08
N ASN A 150 -20.46 16.39 2.47
CA ASN A 150 -21.33 15.76 3.47
C ASN A 150 -21.24 16.45 4.83
N GLU A 151 -20.04 16.82 5.28
CA GLU A 151 -19.84 17.56 6.52
C GLU A 151 -20.53 18.92 6.48
N ARG A 152 -20.44 19.64 5.36
CA ARG A 152 -21.14 20.92 5.16
C ARG A 152 -22.65 20.78 5.20
N ILE A 153 -23.18 19.73 4.57
CA ILE A 153 -24.63 19.43 4.61
C ILE A 153 -25.05 19.15 6.05
N SER A 154 -24.32 18.29 6.76
CA SER A 154 -24.58 17.98 8.16
C SER A 154 -24.58 19.22 9.06
N ALA A 155 -23.58 20.10 8.89
CA ALA A 155 -23.49 21.36 9.62
C ALA A 155 -24.69 22.27 9.34
N ASN A 156 -25.10 22.42 8.08
CA ASN A 156 -26.26 23.22 7.72
C ASN A 156 -27.57 22.64 8.30
N CYS A 157 -27.75 21.32 8.25
CA CYS A 157 -28.90 20.65 8.85
C CYS A 157 -28.96 20.88 10.37
N LYS A 158 -27.80 20.88 11.04
CA LYS A 158 -27.72 21.17 12.48
C LYS A 158 -28.14 22.61 12.79
N ILE A 159 -27.64 23.59 12.03
CA ILE A 159 -28.04 24.99 12.16
C ILE A 159 -29.56 25.14 11.98
N MET A 160 -30.13 24.52 10.95
CA MET A 160 -31.58 24.56 10.71
C MET A 160 -32.38 23.98 11.88
N ALA A 161 -31.93 22.87 12.47
CA ALA A 161 -32.58 22.24 13.61
C ALA A 161 -32.50 23.09 14.89
N GLU A 162 -31.41 23.83 15.08
CA GLU A 162 -31.19 24.68 16.27
C GLU A 162 -31.79 26.09 16.14
N THR A 163 -32.25 26.47 14.95
CA THR A 163 -32.81 27.81 14.70
C THR A 163 -34.17 27.97 15.37
N LEU A 164 -34.26 28.87 16.36
CA LEU A 164 -35.51 29.23 17.03
C LEU A 164 -36.48 29.93 16.07
N LEU A 165 -37.63 29.31 15.81
CA LEU A 165 -38.65 29.86 14.92
C LEU A 165 -39.50 30.97 15.56
N ILE A 166 -39.56 31.03 16.89
CA ILE A 166 -40.36 32.02 17.62
C ILE A 166 -39.48 32.68 18.67
N ILE A 167 -39.32 34.00 18.57
CA ILE A 167 -38.63 34.84 19.54
C ILE A 167 -39.69 35.58 20.35
N ILE A 168 -39.94 35.16 21.59
CA ILE A 168 -40.87 35.86 22.49
C ILE A 168 -40.12 36.98 23.19
N THR A 169 -40.35 38.22 22.78
CA THR A 169 -39.83 39.41 23.47
C THR A 169 -40.85 39.90 24.51
N LYS A 170 -40.37 40.26 25.72
CA LYS A 170 -41.24 40.86 26.74
C LYS A 170 -41.66 42.26 26.32
N LYS A 171 -42.96 42.54 26.39
CA LYS A 171 -43.53 43.88 26.17
C LYS A 171 -43.04 44.81 27.28
N LYS A 172 -42.47 45.96 26.89
CA LYS A 172 -42.18 47.09 27.81
C LYS A 172 -43.48 47.74 28.26
#